data_AF-A0A160V9R1-F1
#
_entry.id   AF-A0A160V9R1-F1
#
_cell.length_a   1.000
_cell.length_b   1.000
_cell.length_c   1.000
_cell.angle_alpha   90.00
_cell.angle_beta   90.00
_cell.angle_gamma   90.00
#
_symmetry.space_group_name_H-M   'P 1'
#
loop_
_entity.id
_entity.type
_entity.pdbx_description
1 polymer ?
#
loop_
_entity_poly.entity_id
_entity_poly.type
_entity_poly.pdbx_seq_one_letter_code
_entity_poly.pdbx_strand_id
1 'polypeptide(L)'
;MCIQICEQSSFSDILLDMVNPTEADMESDETLNAWLMRNIGTSHHISGTCKMGDASDPMAVVDQYSHVHGMQNLRVVDASVMPDVIRANTNATTLMIAERVSDWIKEGK
;
A
#
# COMPACT_ATOMS: atom_id res chain seq x y z
N MET A 1 8.72 0.25 19.22
CA MET A 1 7.25 0.28 19.32
C MET A 1 6.64 -1.10 19.58
N CYS A 2 6.68 -2.08 18.66
CA CYS A 2 6.03 -3.38 18.87
C CYS A 2 6.49 -4.09 20.15
N ILE A 3 7.80 -4.12 20.41
CA ILE A 3 8.37 -4.70 21.64
C ILE A 3 7.84 -3.98 22.88
N GLN A 4 7.82 -2.64 22.88
CA GLN A 4 7.31 -1.82 23.99
C GLN A 4 5.81 -2.04 24.27
N ILE A 5 5.03 -2.40 23.24
CA ILE A 5 3.62 -2.79 23.40
C ILE A 5 3.55 -4.15 24.10
N CYS A 6 4.40 -5.10 23.72
CA CYS A 6 4.49 -6.42 24.34
C CYS A 6 4.98 -6.35 25.81
N GLU A 7 5.79 -5.36 26.18
CA GLU A 7 6.27 -5.17 27.56
C GLU A 7 5.20 -4.65 28.54
N GLN A 8 4.02 -4.26 28.04
CA GLN A 8 2.93 -3.79 28.92
C GLN A 8 2.39 -4.94 29.78
N SER A 9 2.01 -4.64 31.02
CA SER A 9 1.49 -5.64 31.97
C SER A 9 0.29 -6.43 31.46
N SER A 10 -0.52 -5.85 30.56
CA SER A 10 -1.65 -6.53 29.92
C SER A 10 -1.26 -7.76 29.08
N PHE A 11 0.01 -7.90 28.72
CA PHE A 11 0.52 -9.02 27.92
C PHE A 11 1.35 -10.04 28.72
N SER A 12 1.61 -9.79 30.01
CA SER A 12 2.53 -10.63 30.82
C SER A 12 2.11 -12.09 30.93
N ASP A 13 0.81 -12.35 30.91
CA ASP A 13 0.26 -13.69 31.10
C ASP A 13 0.05 -14.44 29.76
N ILE A 14 0.30 -13.77 28.64
CA ILE A 14 0.07 -14.31 27.28
C ILE A 14 1.39 -14.54 26.54
N LEU A 15 2.42 -13.74 26.84
CA LEU A 15 3.72 -13.84 26.21
C LEU A 15 4.62 -14.80 26.99
N LEU A 16 5.17 -15.80 26.30
CA LEU A 16 6.15 -16.71 26.87
C LEU A 16 7.57 -16.16 26.68
N ASP A 17 7.96 -15.97 25.42
CA ASP A 17 9.30 -15.54 25.02
C ASP A 17 9.28 -14.88 23.63
N MET A 18 10.30 -14.07 23.34
CA MET A 18 10.48 -13.44 22.04
C MET A 18 11.24 -14.37 21.10
N VAL A 19 10.59 -14.80 20.02
CA VAL A 19 11.19 -15.74 19.05
C VAL A 19 12.05 -15.03 18.02
N ASN A 20 11.59 -13.89 17.50
CA ASN A 20 12.29 -13.06 16.53
C ASN A 20 11.79 -11.60 16.61
N PRO A 21 12.64 -10.59 16.33
CA PRO A 21 14.10 -10.67 16.21
C PRO A 21 14.78 -11.18 17.49
N THR A 22 16.00 -11.72 17.40
CA THR A 22 16.77 -12.13 18.59
C THR A 22 17.43 -10.94 19.28
N GLU A 23 17.93 -11.09 20.51
CA GLU A 23 18.67 -10.00 21.19
C GLU A 23 19.87 -9.50 20.37
N ALA A 24 20.59 -10.41 19.71
CA ALA A 24 21.72 -10.06 18.84
C ALA A 24 21.28 -9.31 17.58
N ASP A 25 20.07 -9.58 17.06
CA ASP A 25 19.50 -8.81 15.95
C ASP A 25 19.04 -7.41 16.40
N MET A 26 18.91 -7.15 17.70
CA MET A 26 18.46 -5.87 18.27
C MET A 26 19.60 -5.05 18.89
N GLU A 27 20.84 -5.53 18.82
CA GLU A 27 22.00 -4.90 19.48
C GLU A 27 22.31 -3.51 18.88
N SER A 28 22.11 -3.35 17.57
CA SER A 28 22.30 -2.09 16.86
C SER A 28 21.37 -1.96 15.64
N ASP A 29 21.21 -0.74 15.12
CA ASP A 29 20.45 -0.49 13.89
C ASP A 29 21.01 -1.29 12.71
N GLU A 30 22.32 -1.50 12.63
CA GLU A 30 22.95 -2.32 11.59
C GLU A 30 22.50 -3.78 11.66
N THR A 31 22.54 -4.38 12.86
CA THR A 31 22.09 -5.77 13.07
C THR A 31 20.59 -5.92 12.81
N LEU A 32 19.79 -4.93 13.22
CA LEU A 32 18.35 -4.93 13.02
C LEU A 32 18.00 -4.75 11.54
N ASN A 33 18.69 -3.88 10.83
CA ASN A 33 18.53 -3.71 9.38
C ASN A 33 18.89 -5.01 8.63
N ALA A 34 19.95 -5.71 9.04
CA ALA A 34 20.29 -7.01 8.47
C ALA A 34 19.20 -8.07 8.75
N TRP A 35 18.60 -8.07 9.94
CA TRP A 35 17.43 -8.90 10.24
C TRP A 35 16.23 -8.53 9.38
N LEU A 36 15.90 -7.24 9.25
CA LEU A 36 14.80 -6.75 8.41
C LEU A 36 14.98 -7.20 6.96
N MET A 37 16.16 -7.05 6.37
CA MET A 37 16.41 -7.47 4.98
C MET A 37 16.26 -8.98 4.76
N ARG A 38 16.50 -9.80 5.79
CA ARG A 38 16.31 -11.26 5.72
C ARG A 38 14.84 -11.69 5.90
N ASN A 39 14.04 -10.88 6.58
CA ASN A 39 12.69 -11.25 7.04
C ASN A 39 11.56 -10.41 6.42
N ILE A 40 11.88 -9.35 5.67
CA ILE A 40 10.87 -8.48 5.07
C ILE A 40 10.02 -9.25 4.07
N GLY A 41 8.71 -9.08 4.20
CA GLY A 41 7.71 -9.63 3.29
C GLY A 41 6.81 -8.51 2.76
N THR A 42 5.89 -8.88 1.87
CA THR A 42 4.88 -7.97 1.36
C THR A 42 3.52 -8.29 1.99
N SER A 43 2.74 -7.25 2.29
CA SER A 43 1.32 -7.39 2.61
C SER A 43 0.45 -7.48 1.34
N HIS A 44 1.06 -7.60 0.16
CA HIS A 44 0.40 -7.74 -1.14
C HIS A 44 -0.49 -6.57 -1.57
N HIS A 45 -0.15 -5.34 -1.14
CA HIS A 45 -0.85 -4.11 -1.50
C HIS A 45 -0.13 -3.32 -2.61
N ILE A 46 0.20 -3.98 -3.73
CA ILE A 46 0.88 -3.32 -4.86
C ILE A 46 -0.12 -2.39 -5.59
N SER A 47 0.26 -1.14 -5.79
CA SER A 47 -0.57 -0.08 -6.39
C SER A 47 0.28 0.99 -7.08
N GLY A 48 -0.35 1.92 -7.81
CA GLY A 48 0.28 3.15 -8.31
C GLY A 48 1.11 3.05 -9.60
N THR A 49 1.14 1.91 -10.29
CA THR A 49 1.90 1.75 -11.54
C THR A 49 1.28 2.48 -12.75
N CYS A 50 0.02 2.91 -12.65
CA CYS A 50 -0.68 3.74 -13.63
C CYS A 50 -1.31 4.96 -12.94
N LYS A 51 -0.53 5.61 -12.08
CA LYS A 51 -0.92 6.73 -11.22
C LYS A 51 -1.88 7.72 -11.92
N MET A 52 -2.98 8.01 -11.24
CA MET A 52 -3.88 9.13 -11.57
C MET A 52 -3.23 10.47 -11.24
N GLY A 53 -3.36 11.45 -12.14
CA GLY A 53 -2.83 12.78 -11.93
C GLY A 53 -3.18 13.77 -13.04
N ASP A 54 -2.82 15.03 -12.82
CA ASP A 54 -2.97 16.10 -13.81
C ASP A 54 -2.07 15.86 -15.03
N ALA A 55 -2.47 16.33 -16.21
CA ALA A 55 -1.68 16.19 -17.43
C ALA A 55 -0.31 16.88 -17.38
N SER A 56 -0.11 17.83 -16.45
CA SER A 56 1.17 18.46 -16.17
C SER A 56 2.11 17.62 -15.29
N ASP A 57 1.61 16.57 -14.64
CA ASP A 57 2.43 15.63 -13.87
C ASP A 57 3.08 14.62 -14.84
N PRO A 58 4.42 14.66 -15.06
CA PRO A 58 5.08 13.79 -16.01
C PRO A 58 5.04 12.31 -15.62
N MET A 59 4.63 11.98 -14.39
CA MET A 59 4.47 10.61 -13.91
C MET A 59 3.02 10.11 -13.96
N ALA A 60 2.05 10.97 -14.32
CA ALA A 60 0.66 10.58 -14.42
C ALA A 60 0.39 9.75 -15.68
N VAL A 61 -0.34 8.66 -15.53
CA VAL A 61 -0.75 7.78 -16.63
C VAL A 61 -2.22 7.98 -16.97
N VAL A 62 -3.06 8.26 -15.99
CA VAL A 62 -4.49 8.53 -16.20
C VAL A 62 -4.94 9.87 -15.62
N ASP A 63 -6.00 10.44 -16.20
CA ASP A 63 -6.69 11.60 -15.65
C ASP A 63 -7.63 11.22 -14.48
N GLN A 64 -8.31 12.23 -13.92
CA GLN A 64 -9.26 12.08 -12.81
C GLN A 64 -10.49 11.20 -13.12
N TYR A 65 -10.74 10.89 -14.40
CA TYR A 65 -11.81 10.03 -14.87
C TYR A 65 -11.28 8.67 -15.36
N SER A 66 -10.02 8.34 -15.04
CA SER A 66 -9.31 7.13 -15.44
C SER A 66 -8.99 7.02 -16.93
N HIS A 67 -9.09 8.09 -17.73
CA HIS A 67 -8.63 8.07 -19.13
C HIS A 67 -7.12 8.04 -19.22
N VAL A 68 -6.60 7.17 -20.09
CA VAL A 68 -5.16 7.15 -20.37
C VAL A 68 -4.77 8.41 -21.13
N HIS A 69 -3.79 9.15 -20.60
CA HIS A 69 -3.28 10.36 -21.25
C HIS A 69 -2.76 10.04 -22.66
N GLY A 70 -3.15 10.86 -23.64
CA GLY A 70 -2.73 10.69 -25.04
C GLY A 70 -3.45 9.59 -25.82
N MET A 71 -4.40 8.86 -25.20
CA MET A 71 -5.22 7.85 -25.89
C MET A 71 -6.71 8.21 -25.86
N GLN A 72 -7.46 7.65 -26.79
CA GLN A 72 -8.92 7.80 -26.85
C GLN A 72 -9.57 6.47 -26.52
N ASN A 73 -10.72 6.50 -25.84
CA ASN A 73 -11.53 5.32 -25.50
C ASN A 73 -10.79 4.22 -24.72
N LEU A 74 -9.78 4.58 -23.93
CA LEU A 74 -9.02 3.65 -23.08
C LEU A 74 -8.97 4.15 -21.64
N ARG A 75 -9.24 3.26 -20.68
CA ARG A 75 -9.15 3.53 -19.25
C ARG A 75 -8.41 2.44 -18.50
N VAL A 76 -7.85 2.80 -17.36
CA VAL A 76 -7.33 1.87 -16.35
C VAL A 76 -8.17 2.01 -15.08
N VAL A 77 -8.68 0.90 -14.56
CA VAL A 77 -9.65 0.89 -13.45
C VAL A 77 -9.32 -0.24 -12.47
N ASP A 78 -8.22 -0.07 -11.75
CA ASP A 78 -7.75 -1.00 -10.73
C ASP A 78 -6.87 -0.29 -9.68
N ALA A 79 -6.13 -1.02 -8.84
CA ALA A 79 -5.25 -0.42 -7.83
C ALA A 79 -4.06 0.37 -8.42
N SER A 80 -3.71 0.15 -9.70
CA SER A 80 -2.59 0.84 -10.33
C SER A 80 -2.84 2.35 -10.47
N VAL A 81 -4.10 2.81 -10.48
CA VAL A 81 -4.41 4.24 -10.61
C VAL A 81 -4.28 5.04 -9.32
N MET A 82 -4.14 4.37 -8.17
CA MET A 82 -3.96 5.05 -6.89
C MET A 82 -2.69 5.92 -6.93
N PRO A 83 -2.76 7.24 -6.65
CA PRO A 83 -1.56 8.08 -6.71
C PRO A 83 -0.47 7.73 -5.70
N ASP A 84 -0.87 7.15 -4.58
CA ASP A 84 -0.05 6.57 -3.53
C ASP A 84 -0.82 5.38 -2.92
N VAL A 85 -0.11 4.44 -2.28
CA VAL A 85 -0.74 3.35 -1.55
C VAL A 85 -1.56 3.92 -0.38
N ILE A 86 -2.81 3.49 -0.27
CA ILE A 86 -3.66 3.91 0.84
C ILE A 86 -3.16 3.34 2.17
N ARG A 87 -3.46 4.03 3.28
CA ARG A 87 -3.16 3.54 4.63
C ARG A 87 -4.24 2.55 5.14
N ALA A 88 -4.57 1.56 4.31
CA ALA A 88 -5.53 0.50 4.60
C ALA A 88 -5.35 -0.68 3.62
N ASN A 89 -6.11 -1.76 3.79
CA ASN A 89 -6.18 -2.82 2.79
C ASN A 89 -6.77 -2.29 1.47
N THR A 90 -6.08 -2.53 0.35
CA THR A 90 -6.39 -1.91 -0.95
C THR A 90 -7.70 -2.38 -1.58
N ASN A 91 -8.18 -3.58 -1.23
CA ASN A 91 -9.34 -4.22 -1.85
C ASN A 91 -10.60 -3.33 -1.86
N ALA A 92 -10.97 -2.76 -0.71
CA ALA A 92 -12.18 -1.94 -0.61
C ALA A 92 -12.09 -0.67 -1.48
N THR A 93 -10.91 -0.04 -1.54
CA THR A 93 -10.69 1.14 -2.39
C THR A 93 -10.66 0.76 -3.86
N THR A 94 -10.09 -0.38 -4.25
CA THR A 94 -10.15 -0.87 -5.64
C THR A 94 -11.58 -1.09 -6.11
N LEU A 95 -12.43 -1.71 -5.28
CA LEU A 95 -13.86 -1.87 -5.56
C LEU A 95 -14.56 -0.50 -5.72
N MET A 96 -14.29 0.43 -4.81
CA MET A 96 -14.85 1.78 -4.89
C MET A 96 -14.42 2.53 -6.16
N ILE A 97 -13.15 2.42 -6.57
CA ILE A 97 -12.65 2.98 -7.83
C ILE A 97 -13.43 2.39 -9.01
N ALA A 98 -13.63 1.08 -9.03
CA ALA A 98 -14.39 0.41 -10.09
C ALA A 98 -15.85 0.89 -10.16
N GLU A 99 -16.54 0.95 -9.03
CA GLU A 99 -17.91 1.46 -8.95
C GLU A 99 -18.00 2.91 -9.44
N ARG A 100 -17.08 3.77 -8.97
CA ARG A 100 -17.09 5.19 -9.32
C ARG A 100 -16.86 5.42 -10.82
N VAL A 101 -15.89 4.73 -11.40
CA VAL A 101 -15.61 4.83 -12.83
C VAL A 101 -16.73 4.21 -13.67
N SER A 102 -17.37 3.14 -13.19
CA SER A 102 -18.54 2.59 -13.87
C SER A 102 -19.67 3.61 -14.00
N ASP A 103 -19.92 4.41 -12.97
CA ASP A 103 -20.95 5.44 -13.03
C ASP A 103 -20.58 6.58 -13.98
N TRP A 104 -19.31 6.99 -13.99
CA TRP A 104 -18.80 7.95 -14.98
C TRP A 104 -18.98 7.47 -16.41
N ILE A 105 -18.71 6.19 -16.69
CA ILE A 105 -18.93 5.61 -18.02
C ILE A 105 -20.42 5.70 -18.41
N LYS A 106 -21.35 5.42 -17.48
CA LYS A 106 -22.80 5.56 -17.73
C LYS A 106 -23.21 7.01 -17.98
N GLU A 107 -22.56 7.96 -17.31
CA GLU A 107 -22.78 9.40 -17.48
C GLU A 107 -22.14 9.98 -18.75
N GLY A 108 -21.39 9.18 -19.52
CA GLY A 108 -20.66 9.65 -20.69
C GLY A 108 -19.53 10.60 -20.36
N LYS A 109 -19.04 10.55 -19.11
CA LYS A 109 -17.71 11.07 -18.78
C LYS A 109 -16.68 10.21 -19.46
#